data_AF-A0A2D7BZ14-F1
#
_entry.id   AF-A0A2D7BZ14-F1
#
_cell.length_a   1.000
_cell.length_b   1.000
_cell.length_c   1.000
_cell.angle_alpha   90.00
_cell.angle_beta   90.00
_cell.angle_gamma   90.00
#
_symmetry.space_group_name_H-M   'P 1'
#
loop_
_entity.id
_entity.type
_entity.pdbx_description
1 polymer ?
#
loop_
_entity_poly.entity_id
_entity_poly.type
_entity_poly.pdbx_seq_one_letter_code
_entity_poly.pdbx_strand_id
1 'polypeptide(L)'
;MATSPRLWANPPGNSPLPLPSEPMFFSSKELSRMDFPKMPECDSLDLVGLKEYVGNFSLENGNLVKDIIDLEKRRPLLISGELANPYRLCDLMAPDMPLIPVRLEDICRTWADNLDARDIQPGIHHVTIVRSPGWWERTFITLLE
;
A
#
# COMPACT_ATOMS: atom_id res chain seq x y z
N MET A 1 -18.66 0.25 2.93
CA MET A 1 -19.03 1.60 3.43
C MET A 1 -17.89 2.53 3.02
N ALA A 2 -18.10 3.33 1.98
CA ALA A 2 -17.09 4.26 1.45
C ALA A 2 -16.61 5.22 2.54
N THR A 3 -15.32 5.20 2.87
CA THR A 3 -14.73 6.13 3.85
C THR A 3 -13.79 7.10 3.15
N SER A 4 -13.83 8.38 3.49
CA SER A 4 -12.90 9.35 2.91
C SER A 4 -11.48 9.05 3.39
N PRO A 5 -10.46 9.00 2.50
CA PRO A 5 -9.08 8.76 2.91
C PRO A 5 -8.52 9.85 3.82
N ARG A 6 -9.05 11.08 3.73
CA ARG A 6 -8.69 12.18 4.64
C ARG A 6 -9.16 11.99 6.09
N LEU A 7 -10.05 11.03 6.34
CA LEU A 7 -10.49 10.66 7.68
C LEU A 7 -9.65 9.52 8.27
N TRP A 8 -8.70 8.96 7.50
CA TRP A 8 -7.81 7.94 8.01
C TRP A 8 -6.87 8.54 9.06
N ALA A 9 -6.66 7.80 10.16
CA ALA A 9 -5.83 8.29 11.25
C ALA A 9 -4.35 8.45 10.81
N ASN A 10 -3.77 9.59 11.16
CA ASN A 10 -2.36 9.90 10.91
C ASN A 10 -1.75 10.67 12.11
N PRO A 11 -1.66 10.01 13.29
CA PRO A 11 -1.13 10.65 14.50
C PRO A 11 0.38 10.92 14.39
N PRO A 12 0.87 12.14 14.73
CA PRO A 12 2.29 12.49 14.61
C PRO A 12 3.24 11.57 15.40
N GLY A 13 2.80 11.04 16.54
CA GLY A 13 3.63 10.23 17.44
C GLY A 13 3.62 8.72 17.15
N ASN A 14 2.92 8.26 16.11
CA ASN A 14 2.84 6.83 15.78
C ASN A 14 2.87 6.61 14.26
N SER A 15 3.46 7.53 13.50
CA SER A 15 3.72 7.33 12.07
C SER A 15 4.59 6.08 11.87
N PRO A 16 4.28 5.18 10.93
CA PRO A 16 3.29 5.31 9.84
C PRO A 16 1.90 4.73 10.15
N LEU A 17 1.64 4.34 11.40
CA LEU A 17 0.43 3.63 11.80
C LEU A 17 -0.74 4.58 12.13
N PRO A 18 -2.00 4.14 11.90
CA PRO A 18 -2.39 2.82 11.38
C PRO A 18 -2.30 2.71 9.86
N LEU A 19 -2.03 1.50 9.36
CA LEU A 19 -2.08 1.14 7.95
C LEU A 19 -3.28 0.21 7.66
N PRO A 20 -3.80 0.18 6.41
CA PRO A 20 -4.88 -0.73 6.03
C PRO A 20 -4.61 -2.18 6.45
N SER A 21 -5.61 -2.85 7.05
CA SER A 21 -5.48 -4.26 7.43
C SER A 21 -5.86 -5.24 6.32
N GLU A 22 -6.60 -4.74 5.32
CA GLU A 22 -7.18 -5.48 4.21
C GLU A 22 -6.83 -4.78 2.89
N PRO A 23 -7.00 -5.45 1.74
CA PRO A 23 -6.86 -4.82 0.44
C PRO A 23 -7.85 -3.67 0.29
N MET A 24 -7.35 -2.51 -0.14
CA MET A 24 -8.19 -1.33 -0.40
C MET A 24 -7.85 -0.71 -1.74
N PHE A 25 -8.84 -0.16 -2.42
CA PHE A 25 -8.66 0.73 -3.54
C PHE A 25 -8.62 2.16 -3.02
N PHE A 26 -7.51 2.85 -3.26
CA PHE A 26 -7.34 4.25 -2.91
C PHE A 26 -7.72 5.13 -4.10
N SER A 27 -8.53 6.16 -3.83
CA SER A 27 -8.67 7.34 -4.65
C SER A 27 -8.62 8.58 -3.76
N SER A 28 -8.36 9.75 -4.32
CA SER A 28 -8.39 11.01 -3.54
C SER A 28 -9.76 11.35 -2.93
N LYS A 29 -10.83 10.71 -3.41
CA LYS A 29 -12.22 10.95 -2.98
C LYS A 29 -12.68 9.90 -1.96
N GLU A 30 -12.29 8.65 -2.16
CA GLU A 30 -12.86 7.49 -1.49
C GLU A 30 -11.81 6.39 -1.30
N LEU A 31 -11.89 5.72 -0.14
CA LEU A 31 -11.35 4.39 0.09
C LEU A 31 -12.46 3.35 -0.03
N SER A 32 -12.25 2.40 -0.93
CA SER A 32 -13.14 1.27 -1.14
C SER A 32 -12.43 -0.02 -0.74
N ARG A 33 -13.08 -0.86 0.07
CA ARG A 33 -12.56 -2.20 0.38
C ARG A 33 -12.55 -3.05 -0.90
N MET A 34 -11.56 -3.93 -1.01
CA MET A 34 -11.50 -4.94 -2.07
C MET A 34 -11.48 -6.35 -1.48
N ASP A 35 -12.06 -7.29 -2.22
CA ASP A 35 -12.02 -8.71 -1.91
C ASP A 35 -10.92 -9.41 -2.71
N PHE A 36 -10.33 -10.43 -2.09
CA PHE A 36 -9.26 -11.20 -2.72
C PHE A 36 -9.81 -12.07 -3.86
N PRO A 37 -9.17 -12.05 -5.04
CA PRO A 37 -9.42 -13.06 -6.05
C PRO A 37 -8.86 -14.41 -5.59
N LYS A 38 -9.18 -15.48 -6.34
CA LYS A 38 -8.57 -16.79 -6.10
C LYS A 38 -7.05 -16.67 -6.21
N MET A 39 -6.34 -17.15 -5.18
CA MET A 39 -4.88 -17.18 -5.19
C MET A 39 -4.36 -18.07 -6.34
N PRO A 40 -3.39 -17.61 -7.13
CA PRO A 40 -2.77 -18.43 -8.18
C PRO A 40 -2.12 -19.68 -7.60
N GLU A 41 -2.27 -20.82 -8.29
CA GLU A 41 -1.67 -22.11 -7.91
C GLU A 41 -0.24 -22.21 -8.49
N CYS A 42 0.63 -21.29 -8.11
CA CYS A 42 2.03 -21.26 -8.56
C CYS A 42 2.95 -20.66 -7.50
N ASP A 43 4.22 -21.08 -7.50
CA ASP A 43 5.23 -20.62 -6.53
C ASP A 43 5.73 -19.20 -6.82
N SER A 44 5.64 -18.73 -8.07
CA SER A 44 6.12 -17.41 -8.48
C SER A 44 5.27 -16.83 -9.61
N LEU A 45 5.06 -15.52 -9.57
CA LEU A 45 4.43 -14.76 -10.64
C LEU A 45 5.46 -13.88 -11.34
N ASP A 46 5.34 -13.77 -12.66
CA ASP A 46 6.00 -12.72 -13.41
C ASP A 46 5.21 -11.40 -13.34
N LEU A 47 5.69 -10.37 -14.02
CA LEU A 47 5.04 -9.06 -14.02
C LEU A 47 3.61 -9.12 -14.60
N VAL A 48 3.40 -9.92 -15.63
CA VAL A 48 2.10 -10.05 -16.32
C VAL A 48 1.10 -10.73 -15.39
N GLY A 49 1.49 -11.86 -14.80
CA GLY A 49 0.67 -12.59 -13.84
C GLY A 49 0.37 -11.77 -12.58
N LEU A 50 1.32 -10.96 -12.11
CA LEU A 50 1.06 -10.03 -10.99
C LEU A 50 0.00 -8.99 -11.35
N LYS A 51 0.12 -8.35 -12.52
CA LYS A 51 -0.88 -7.38 -12.99
C LYS A 51 -2.25 -8.02 -13.15
N GLU A 52 -2.32 -9.21 -13.75
CA GLU A 52 -3.57 -9.95 -13.91
C GLU A 52 -4.20 -10.30 -12.55
N TYR A 53 -3.39 -10.80 -11.60
CA TYR A 53 -3.85 -11.10 -10.25
C TYR A 53 -4.42 -9.87 -9.54
N VAL A 54 -3.70 -8.75 -9.55
CA VAL A 54 -4.16 -7.48 -8.95
C VAL A 54 -5.41 -6.96 -9.67
N GLY A 55 -5.48 -7.13 -10.99
CA GLY A 55 -6.62 -6.72 -11.81
C GLY A 55 -7.93 -7.43 -11.48
N ASN A 56 -7.87 -8.61 -10.88
CA ASN A 56 -9.03 -9.43 -10.55
C ASN A 56 -9.56 -9.20 -9.12
N PHE A 57 -8.98 -8.28 -8.34
CA PHE A 57 -9.59 -7.83 -7.09
C PHE A 57 -10.93 -7.14 -7.36
N SER A 58 -11.96 -7.49 -6.61
CA SER A 58 -13.31 -6.91 -6.74
C SER A 58 -13.55 -5.86 -5.66
N LEU A 59 -14.13 -4.73 -6.05
CA LEU A 59 -14.59 -3.69 -5.14
C LEU A 59 -16.00 -3.99 -4.62
N GLU A 60 -16.43 -3.28 -3.56
CA GLU A 60 -17.77 -3.42 -2.97
C GLU A 60 -18.92 -3.23 -3.99
N ASN A 61 -18.68 -2.51 -5.09
CA ASN A 61 -19.66 -2.26 -6.15
C ASN A 61 -19.71 -3.35 -7.23
N GLY A 62 -18.87 -4.39 -7.13
CA GLY A 62 -18.79 -5.49 -8.08
C GLY A 62 -17.84 -5.26 -9.26
N ASN A 63 -17.28 -4.05 -9.42
CA ASN A 63 -16.27 -3.80 -10.45
C ASN A 63 -14.94 -4.43 -10.06
N LEU A 64 -14.15 -4.83 -11.05
CA LEU A 64 -12.79 -5.29 -10.86
C LEU A 64 -11.81 -4.13 -10.97
N VAL A 65 -10.63 -4.25 -10.37
CA VAL A 65 -9.57 -3.23 -10.46
C VAL A 65 -9.21 -2.93 -11.92
N LYS A 66 -9.15 -3.95 -12.78
CA LYS A 66 -8.86 -3.80 -14.21
C LYS A 66 -9.92 -3.00 -14.98
N ASP A 67 -11.13 -2.87 -14.43
CA ASP A 67 -12.21 -2.08 -15.03
C ASP A 67 -12.08 -0.57 -14.70
N ILE A 68 -11.26 -0.25 -13.69
CA ILE A 68 -11.10 1.12 -13.15
C ILE A 68 -9.79 1.74 -13.60
N ILE A 69 -8.70 0.95 -13.65
CA ILE A 69 -7.37 1.42 -14.05
C ILE A 69 -6.79 0.59 -15.20
N ASP A 70 -6.03 1.26 -16.07
CA ASP A 70 -5.30 0.61 -17.17
C ASP A 70 -4.00 -0.02 -16.66
N LEU A 71 -4.04 -1.32 -16.36
CA LEU A 71 -2.92 -2.06 -15.78
C LEU A 71 -1.67 -2.08 -16.66
N GLU A 72 -1.81 -1.93 -17.98
CA GLU A 72 -0.66 -1.93 -18.89
C GLU A 72 0.20 -0.68 -18.73
N LYS A 73 -0.44 0.45 -18.42
CA LYS A 73 0.26 1.71 -18.13
C LYS A 73 0.82 1.79 -16.72
N ARG A 74 0.53 0.81 -15.86
CA ARG A 74 0.93 0.81 -14.45
C ARG A 74 2.16 -0.06 -14.20
N ARG A 75 3.03 0.41 -13.30
CA ARG A 75 4.20 -0.28 -12.78
C ARG A 75 3.96 -0.71 -11.33
N PRO A 76 4.38 -1.93 -10.95
CA PRO A 76 4.31 -2.35 -9.57
C PRO A 76 5.30 -1.57 -8.73
N LEU A 77 4.83 -1.10 -7.58
CA LEU A 77 5.65 -0.45 -6.57
C LEU A 77 5.38 -1.11 -5.23
N LEU A 78 6.47 -1.42 -4.53
CA LEU A 78 6.44 -1.83 -3.14
C LEU A 78 6.38 -0.58 -2.28
N ILE A 79 5.26 -0.36 -1.60
CA ILE A 79 5.07 0.79 -0.72
C ILE A 79 5.15 0.35 0.73
N SER A 80 5.77 1.21 1.53
CA SER A 80 6.13 0.98 2.92
C SER A 80 5.91 2.26 3.71
N GLY A 81 5.51 2.09 4.97
CA GLY A 81 5.38 3.19 5.91
C GLY A 81 4.32 4.18 5.51
N GLU A 82 4.63 5.48 5.62
CA GLU A 82 3.68 6.57 5.36
C GLU A 82 3.09 6.52 3.96
N LEU A 83 3.83 5.97 2.99
CA LEU A 83 3.35 5.82 1.61
C LEU A 83 2.25 4.77 1.46
N ALA A 84 1.93 4.02 2.51
CA ALA A 84 0.76 3.15 2.56
C ALA A 84 -0.39 3.73 3.41
N ASN A 85 -0.21 4.90 4.03
CA ASN A 85 -1.25 5.55 4.82
C ASN A 85 -2.16 6.38 3.89
N PRO A 86 -3.46 6.08 3.80
CA PRO A 86 -4.38 6.78 2.92
C PRO A 86 -4.44 8.30 3.10
N TYR A 87 -4.28 8.79 4.33
CA TYR A 87 -4.24 10.23 4.59
C TYR A 87 -3.02 10.87 3.91
N ARG A 88 -1.84 10.27 4.08
CA ARG A 88 -0.59 10.75 3.48
C ARG A 88 -0.61 10.66 1.96
N LEU A 89 -1.24 9.63 1.42
CA LEU A 89 -1.46 9.51 -0.02
C LEU A 89 -2.30 10.66 -0.59
N CYS A 90 -3.31 11.15 0.16
CA CYS A 90 -4.03 12.36 -0.22
C CYS A 90 -3.16 13.61 -0.20
N ASP A 91 -2.29 13.77 0.79
CA ASP A 91 -1.37 14.92 0.88
C ASP A 91 -0.35 14.92 -0.27
N LEU A 92 0.09 13.73 -0.68
CA LEU A 92 1.00 13.54 -1.81
C LEU A 92 0.30 13.61 -3.17
N MET A 93 -1.03 13.81 -3.20
CA MET A 93 -1.83 13.76 -4.43
C MET A 93 -1.58 12.49 -5.24
N ALA A 94 -1.43 11.36 -4.57
CA ALA A 94 -1.24 10.08 -5.23
C ALA A 94 -2.44 9.78 -6.15
N PRO A 95 -2.20 9.19 -7.34
CA PRO A 95 -3.29 8.82 -8.22
C PRO A 95 -4.03 7.60 -7.68
N ASP A 96 -5.15 7.28 -8.32
CA ASP A 96 -5.97 6.12 -7.94
C ASP A 96 -5.14 4.84 -8.07
N MET A 97 -5.14 4.00 -7.03
CA MET A 97 -4.28 2.84 -6.98
C MET A 97 -4.77 1.77 -5.99
N PRO A 98 -4.55 0.47 -6.28
CA PRO A 98 -4.81 -0.60 -5.32
C PRO A 98 -3.71 -0.65 -4.25
N LEU A 99 -4.10 -0.90 -3.00
CA LEU A 99 -3.21 -1.14 -1.87
C LEU A 99 -3.35 -2.62 -1.49
N ILE A 100 -2.46 -3.47 -2.00
CA ILE A 100 -2.52 -4.92 -1.80
C ILE A 100 -1.56 -5.31 -0.66
N PRO A 101 -2.05 -5.73 0.52
CA PRO A 101 -1.19 -6.18 1.60
C PRO A 101 -0.42 -7.43 1.18
N VAL A 102 0.89 -7.40 1.37
CA VAL A 102 1.77 -8.54 1.12
C VAL A 102 2.68 -8.78 2.31
N ARG A 103 3.16 -10.02 2.42
CA ARG A 103 4.16 -10.44 3.40
C ARG A 103 5.51 -10.52 2.70
N LEU A 104 6.50 -9.82 3.24
CA LEU A 104 7.90 -10.04 2.88
C LEU A 104 8.51 -10.97 3.91
N GLU A 105 9.13 -12.05 3.44
CA GLU A 105 9.84 -13.02 4.29
C GLU A 105 11.34 -12.73 4.33
N ASP A 106 11.99 -13.23 5.38
CA ASP A 106 13.43 -13.09 5.66
C ASP A 106 13.92 -11.64 5.73
N ILE A 107 13.02 -10.73 6.15
CA ILE A 107 13.28 -9.30 6.29
C ILE A 107 12.74 -8.83 7.64
N CYS A 108 13.48 -7.91 8.27
CA CYS A 108 13.05 -7.13 9.42
C CYS A 108 13.15 -5.64 9.07
N ARG A 109 12.17 -4.84 9.51
CA ARG A 109 12.17 -3.39 9.32
C ARG A 109 12.26 -2.67 10.67
N THR A 110 13.11 -1.67 10.74
CA THR A 110 13.15 -0.74 11.87
C THR A 110 12.94 0.69 11.41
N TRP A 111 12.26 1.46 12.25
CA TRP A 111 12.03 2.89 12.09
C TRP A 111 12.90 3.61 13.11
N ALA A 112 13.68 4.58 12.67
CA ALA A 112 14.41 5.47 13.56
C ALA A 112 13.76 6.85 13.52
N ASP A 113 12.87 7.12 14.48
CA ASP A 113 12.27 8.44 14.72
C ASP A 113 13.18 9.31 15.60
N ASN A 114 14.50 9.27 15.36
CA ASN A 114 15.39 10.27 15.95
C ASN A 114 15.21 11.57 15.15
N LEU A 115 14.14 12.29 15.51
CA LEU A 115 13.82 13.64 15.09
C LEU A 115 15.02 14.54 15.40
N ASP A 116 15.76 15.01 14.39
CA ASP A 116 16.40 16.32 14.55
C ASP A 116 15.26 17.34 14.63
N ALA A 117 15.17 18.05 15.76
CA ALA A 117 14.14 19.06 16.00
C ALA A 117 14.18 20.21 14.98
N ARG A 118 15.22 20.28 14.13
CA ARG A 118 15.37 21.27 13.05
C ARG A 118 14.75 20.84 11.72
N ASP A 119 14.34 19.58 11.54
CA ASP A 119 13.74 19.05 10.30
C ASP A 119 12.21 18.96 10.36
N ILE A 120 11.59 19.77 11.23
CA ILE A 120 10.13 19.93 11.29
C ILE A 120 9.70 20.73 10.05
N GLN A 121 9.51 20.03 8.92
CA GLN A 121 8.74 20.36 7.70
C GLN A 121 9.55 20.20 6.40
N PRO A 122 9.37 19.11 5.62
CA PRO A 122 8.69 17.85 5.94
C PRO A 122 9.65 16.86 6.63
N GLY A 123 9.21 16.20 7.69
CA GLY A 123 10.01 15.23 8.43
C GLY A 123 10.43 14.05 7.56
N ILE A 124 11.73 13.73 7.55
CA ILE A 124 12.29 12.58 6.84
C ILE A 124 12.30 11.39 7.79
N HIS A 125 11.52 10.35 7.50
CA HIS A 125 11.58 9.08 8.23
C HIS A 125 12.63 8.16 7.61
N HIS A 126 13.63 7.77 8.39
CA HIS A 126 14.64 6.81 7.97
C HIS A 126 14.12 5.38 8.17
N VAL A 127 13.99 4.64 7.07
CA VAL A 127 13.55 3.24 7.07
C VAL A 127 14.75 2.34 6.86
N THR A 128 15.07 1.50 7.84
CA THR A 128 16.12 0.49 7.70
C THR A 128 15.47 -0.86 7.42
N ILE A 129 15.88 -1.50 6.32
CA ILE A 129 15.45 -2.84 5.92
C ILE A 129 16.68 -3.73 5.94
N VAL A 130 16.62 -4.81 6.73
CA VAL A 130 17.72 -5.78 6.87
C VAL A 130 17.20 -7.18 6.59
N ARG A 131 18.00 -7.99 5.87
CA ARG A 131 17.73 -9.42 5.72
C ARG A 131 17.87 -10.11 7.08
N SER A 132 16.80 -10.73 7.53
CA SER A 132 16.71 -11.38 8.84
C SER A 132 15.95 -12.69 8.67
N PRO A 133 16.65 -13.83 8.49
CA PRO A 133 16.00 -15.11 8.26
C PRO A 133 14.98 -15.46 9.34
N GLY A 134 13.80 -15.95 8.92
CA GLY A 134 12.70 -16.30 9.83
C GLY A 134 11.87 -15.10 10.34
N TRP A 135 12.24 -13.87 9.99
CA TRP A 135 11.40 -12.70 10.21
C TRP A 135 10.49 -12.45 9.00
N TRP A 136 9.38 -11.76 9.24
CA TRP A 136 8.52 -11.29 8.17
C TRP A 136 7.90 -9.95 8.52
N GLU A 137 7.60 -9.18 7.48
CA GLU A 137 7.00 -7.86 7.58
C GLU A 137 5.79 -7.75 6.67
N ARG A 138 4.74 -7.08 7.15
CA ARG A 138 3.62 -6.67 6.30
C ARG A 138 3.96 -5.36 5.60
N THR A 139 3.73 -5.32 4.30
CA THR A 139 3.85 -4.11 3.47
C THR A 139 2.77 -4.14 2.40
N PHE A 140 2.84 -3.27 1.40
CA PHE A 140 1.85 -3.28 0.32
C PHE A 140 2.53 -3.24 -1.05
N ILE A 141 1.89 -3.88 -2.02
CA ILE A 141 2.15 -3.68 -3.43
C ILE A 141 1.04 -2.79 -3.98
N THR A 142 1.42 -1.87 -4.86
CA THR A 142 0.50 -1.05 -5.63
C THR A 142 0.85 -1.05 -7.11
N LEU A 143 -0.03 -0.49 -7.95
CA LEU A 143 0.15 -0.31 -9.39
C LEU A 143 -0.03 1.17 -9.74
N LEU A 144 1.05 1.84 -10.11
CA LEU A 144 1.13 3.29 -10.34
C LEU A 144 1.63 3.64 -11.74
N GLU A 145 1.13 4.74 -12.31
CA GLU A 145 1.46 5.22 -13.67
C GLU A 145 2.91 5.74 -13.78
#